data_AF-A0A9D4JIE5-F1
#
_entry.id   AF-A0A9D4JIE5-F1
#
_cell.length_a   1.000
_cell.length_b   1.000
_cell.length_c   1.000
_cell.angle_alpha   90.00
_cell.angle_beta   90.00
_cell.angle_gamma   90.00
#
_symmetry.space_group_name_H-M   'P 1'
#
loop_
_entity.id
_entity.type
_entity.pdbx_description
1 polymer ?
#
loop_
_entity_poly.entity_id
_entity_poly.type
_entity_poly.pdbx_seq_one_letter_code
_entity_poly.pdbx_strand_id
1 'polypeptide(L)'
;MSLNIVCKLATFGNPPDTNFTWNKLDSNRTFVKTGETFKIDRAQLSDEGDYQCQATNTMQAISNKRVHGSSESQFYLDIQCK
;
A
#
# COMPACT_ATOMS: atom_id res chain seq x y z
N MET A 1 1.95 8.56 -19.43
CA MET A 1 2.57 7.31 -18.91
C MET A 1 1.65 6.76 -17.84
N SER A 2 1.43 5.44 -17.80
CA SER A 2 0.67 4.80 -16.71
C SER A 2 1.63 4.02 -15.82
N LEU A 3 1.43 4.13 -14.51
CA LEU A 3 2.20 3.43 -13.49
C LEU A 3 1.30 2.45 -12.75
N ASN A 4 1.83 1.26 -12.47
CA ASN A 4 1.18 0.26 -11.60
C ASN A 4 2.15 -0.06 -10.46
N ILE A 5 1.73 0.27 -9.25
CA ILE A 5 2.49 0.03 -8.03
C ILE A 5 1.78 -1.10 -7.28
N VAL A 6 2.50 -2.16 -6.96
CA VAL A 6 1.94 -3.35 -6.32
C VAL A 6 2.55 -3.51 -4.94
N CYS A 7 1.69 -3.68 -3.94
CA CYS A 7 2.10 -3.96 -2.57
C CYS A 7 1.86 -5.42 -2.24
N LYS A 8 2.86 -6.10 -1.68
CA LYS A 8 2.79 -7.52 -1.36
C LYS A 8 3.35 -7.79 0.02
N LEU A 9 2.80 -8.79 0.69
CA LEU A 9 3.42 -9.33 1.89
C LEU A 9 4.63 -10.19 1.53
N ALA A 10 5.71 -10.03 2.28
CA ALA A 10 6.96 -10.75 2.04
C ALA A 10 6.89 -12.25 2.43
N THR A 11 5.88 -12.65 3.19
CA THR A 11 5.71 -14.01 3.74
C THR A 11 4.36 -14.60 3.36
N PHE A 12 4.33 -15.91 3.07
CA PHE A 12 3.12 -16.72 2.79
C PHE A 12 2.09 -16.13 1.77
N GLY A 13 2.55 -15.30 0.83
CA GLY A 13 1.68 -14.68 -0.18
C GLY A 13 0.78 -13.59 0.42
N ASN A 14 -0.32 -13.26 -0.26
CA ASN A 14 -1.34 -12.33 0.26
C ASN A 14 -2.53 -13.17 0.76
N PRO A 15 -2.66 -13.45 2.08
CA PRO A 15 -3.78 -14.23 2.57
C PRO A 15 -5.13 -13.57 2.23
N PRO A 16 -6.22 -14.34 2.09
CA PRO A 16 -7.51 -13.86 1.58
C PRO A 16 -8.11 -12.67 2.35
N ASP A 17 -7.78 -12.54 3.64
CA ASP A 17 -8.28 -11.51 4.54
C ASP A 17 -7.32 -10.32 4.71
N THR A 18 -6.42 -10.11 3.74
CA THR A 18 -5.48 -8.98 3.75
C THR A 18 -6.09 -7.77 3.08
N ASN A 19 -6.27 -6.70 3.85
CA ASN A 19 -6.65 -5.40 3.33
C ASN A 19 -5.41 -4.54 3.13
N PHE A 20 -5.24 -4.05 1.89
CA PHE A 20 -4.19 -3.10 1.53
C PHE A 20 -4.75 -1.68 1.48
N THR A 21 -4.03 -0.75 2.06
CA THR A 21 -4.33 0.68 2.08
C THR A 21 -3.12 1.46 1.59
N TRP A 22 -3.35 2.37 0.64
CA TRP A 22 -2.35 3.27 0.10
C TRP A 22 -2.56 4.68 0.64
N ASN A 23 -1.50 5.27 1.15
CA ASN A 23 -1.47 6.63 1.64
C ASN A 23 -0.34 7.40 0.95
N LYS A 24 -0.60 8.66 0.60
CA LYS A 24 0.44 9.61 0.20
C LYS A 24 0.85 10.37 1.45
N LEU A 25 2.12 10.27 1.84
CA LEU A 25 2.69 10.84 3.05
C LEU A 25 3.10 12.31 2.91
N ASP A 26 2.49 13.04 1.98
CA ASP A 26 2.54 14.51 1.98
C ASP A 26 2.07 15.06 3.35
N SER A 27 2.10 16.39 3.53
CA SER A 27 1.97 17.09 4.82
C SER A 27 0.86 16.63 5.77
N ASN A 28 -0.18 15.93 5.28
CA ASN A 28 -1.31 15.45 6.07
C ASN A 28 -1.69 13.96 5.85
N ARG A 29 -0.78 13.10 5.35
CA ARG A 29 -1.06 11.67 5.08
C ARG A 29 -2.43 11.43 4.41
N THR A 30 -2.50 11.67 3.12
CA THR A 30 -3.74 11.57 2.37
C THR A 30 -4.04 10.12 2.01
N PHE A 31 -5.22 9.62 2.36
CA PHE A 31 -5.71 8.33 1.86
C PHE A 31 -5.85 8.40 0.34
N VAL A 32 -5.26 7.41 -0.35
CA VAL A 32 -5.25 7.34 -1.81
C VAL A 32 -6.26 6.31 -2.29
N LYS A 33 -6.12 5.06 -1.83
CA LYS A 33 -6.95 3.94 -2.29
C LYS A 33 -6.79 2.70 -1.41
N THR A 34 -7.72 1.76 -1.54
CA THR A 34 -7.55 0.37 -1.10
C THR A 34 -7.25 -0.57 -2.26
N GLY A 35 -6.68 -1.74 -1.93
CA GLY A 35 -6.38 -2.83 -2.86
C GLY A 35 -4.89 -3.05 -3.10
N GLU A 36 -4.53 -4.24 -3.56
CA GLU A 36 -3.13 -4.65 -3.73
C GLU A 36 -2.37 -3.77 -4.74
N THR A 37 -3.08 -3.31 -5.79
CA THR A 37 -2.50 -2.51 -6.88
C THR A 37 -3.03 -1.08 -6.85
N PHE A 38 -2.11 -0.12 -6.77
CA PHE A 38 -2.37 1.29 -6.99
C PHE A 38 -1.95 1.69 -8.42
N LYS A 39 -2.93 2.11 -9.22
CA LYS A 39 -2.73 2.49 -10.63
C LYS A 39 -2.86 4.00 -10.79
N ILE A 40 -1.89 4.60 -11.46
CA ILE A 40 -1.91 5.99 -11.90
C ILE A 40 -2.00 5.97 -13.43
N ASP A 41 -3.17 6.33 -14.00
CA ASP A 41 -3.41 6.22 -15.44
C ASP A 41 -2.67 7.29 -16.26
N ARG A 42 -2.52 8.49 -15.70
CA ARG A 42 -1.86 9.63 -16.33
C ARG A 42 -0.86 10.26 -15.36
N ALA A 43 0.25 9.57 -15.14
CA ALA A 43 1.31 10.02 -14.24
C ALA A 43 1.85 11.39 -14.67
N GLN A 44 1.97 12.29 -13.69
CA GLN A 44 2.42 13.68 -13.81
C GLN A 44 3.35 14.03 -12.64
N LEU A 45 4.15 15.10 -12.78
CA LEU A 45 5.11 15.53 -11.75
C LEU A 45 4.47 15.75 -10.37
N SER A 46 3.19 16.17 -10.30
CA SER A 46 2.50 16.34 -9.01
C SER A 46 2.22 15.02 -8.27
N ASP A 47 2.33 13.88 -8.95
CA ASP A 47 2.15 12.57 -8.34
C ASP A 47 3.42 12.11 -7.60
N GLU A 48 4.56 12.82 -7.76
CA GLU A 48 5.76 12.58 -6.95
C GLU A 48 5.49 12.77 -5.45
N GLY A 49 6.25 12.05 -4.64
CA GLY A 49 6.23 12.19 -3.19
C GLY A 49 6.43 10.87 -2.45
N ASP A 50 6.31 10.94 -1.14
CA ASP A 50 6.38 9.77 -0.26
C ASP A 50 5.06 9.01 -0.27
N TYR A 51 5.12 7.71 -0.49
CA TYR A 51 3.97 6.82 -0.45
C TYR A 51 4.18 5.73 0.59
N GLN A 52 3.09 5.34 1.22
CA GLN A 52 3.02 4.22 2.13
C GLN A 52 1.97 3.23 1.66
N CYS A 53 2.35 1.96 1.63
CA CYS A 53 1.38 0.87 1.63
C CYS A 53 1.30 0.26 3.03
N GLN A 54 0.08 0.08 3.53
CA GLN A 54 -0.22 -0.66 4.73
C GLN A 54 -1.00 -1.93 4.38
N ALA A 55 -0.55 -3.08 4.85
CA ALA A 55 -1.24 -4.35 4.76
C ALA A 55 -1.74 -4.75 6.16
N THR A 56 -3.04 -5.00 6.28
CA THR A 56 -3.68 -5.42 7.52
C THR A 56 -4.35 -6.77 7.30
N ASN A 57 -4.05 -7.73 8.16
CA ASN A 57 -4.65 -9.05 8.12
C ASN A 57 -5.22 -9.40 9.49
N THR A 58 -6.43 -9.98 9.50
CA THR A 58 -7.03 -10.52 10.73
C THR A 58 -6.65 -11.99 10.85
N MET A 59 -5.59 -12.29 11.61
CA MET A 59 -5.23 -13.68 11.87
C MET A 59 -6.06 -14.22 13.03
N GLN A 60 -6.74 -15.34 12.80
CA GLN A 60 -7.32 -16.12 13.88
C GLN A 60 -6.20 -16.95 14.52
N ALA A 61 -5.78 -16.60 15.74
CA ALA A 61 -4.90 -17.49 16.48
C ALA A 61 -5.68 -18.74 16.92
N ILE A 62 -4.99 -19.89 16.99
CA ILE A 62 -5.56 -21.19 17.40
C ILE A 62 -6.11 -21.13 18.86
N SER A 63 -5.64 -20.18 19.67
CA SER A 63 -6.31 -19.75 20.90
C SER A 63 -7.27 -18.61 20.55
N ASN A 64 -8.54 -18.63 20.97
CA ASN A 64 -9.63 -17.67 20.69
C ASN A 64 -9.31 -16.16 20.86
N LYS A 65 -8.29 -15.67 20.18
CA LYS A 65 -7.64 -14.38 20.33
C LYS A 65 -7.46 -13.88 18.90
N ARG A 66 -8.22 -12.85 18.55
CA ARG A 66 -8.07 -12.17 17.26
C ARG A 66 -6.73 -11.44 17.28
N VAL A 67 -5.80 -11.85 16.44
CA VAL A 67 -4.52 -11.16 16.28
C VAL A 67 -4.63 -10.30 15.04
N HIS A 68 -4.60 -8.99 15.20
CA HIS A 68 -4.49 -8.07 14.08
C HIS A 68 -3.00 -7.97 13.72
N GLY A 69 -2.63 -8.48 12.55
CA GLY A 69 -1.30 -8.28 11.99
C GLY A 69 -1.32 -7.08 11.05
N SER A 70 -0.48 -6.08 11.30
CA SER A 70 -0.29 -4.92 10.41
C SER A 70 1.17 -4.82 10.00
N SER A 71 1.42 -4.62 8.72
CA SER A 71 2.75 -4.36 8.16
C SER A 71 2.67 -3.16 7.22
N GLU A 72 3.73 -2.36 7.18
CA GLU A 72 3.80 -1.14 6.40
C GLU A 72 5.12 -1.05 5.65
N SER A 73 5.08 -0.46 4.46
CA SER A 73 6.27 -0.14 3.66
C SER A 73 6.12 1.27 3.08
N GLN A 74 7.21 2.05 3.13
CA GLN A 74 7.29 3.40 2.60
C GLN A 74 8.33 3.45 1.47
N PHE A 75 8.05 4.23 0.43
CA PHE A 75 8.96 4.52 -0.67
C PHE A 75 8.69 5.92 -1.25
N TYR A 76 9.69 6.50 -1.92
CA TYR A 76 9.54 7.74 -2.66
C TYR A 76 9.24 7.43 -4.13
N LEU A 77 8.19 8.04 -4.69
CA LEU A 77 7.87 7.97 -6.11
C LEU A 77 8.51 9.15 -6.83
N ASP A 78 9.49 8.85 -7.67
CA ASP A 78 10.20 9.80 -8.51
C ASP A 78 9.70 9.68 -9.96
N ILE A 79 9.24 10.79 -10.55
CA ILE A 79 8.66 10.85 -11.90
C ILE A 79 9.53 11.74 -12.77
N GLN A 80 10.47 11.11 -13.46
CA GLN A 80 11.32 11.80 -14.41
C GLN A 80 10.57 12.05 -15.73
N CYS A 81 10.35 13.32 -16.05
CA CYS A 81 9.92 13.74 -17.38
C CYS A 81 11.13 13.75 -18.32
N LYS A 82 11.05 13.02 -19.44
CA LYS A 82 12.05 13.07 -20.52
C LYS A 82 11.75 14.18 -21.51
#